data_AF-A0A2A4YPJ1-F1
#
_entry.id   AF-A0A2A4YPJ1-F1
#
_cell.length_a   1.000
_cell.length_b   1.000
_cell.length_c   1.000
_cell.angle_alpha   90.00
_cell.angle_beta   90.00
_cell.angle_gamma   90.00
#
_symmetry.space_group_name_H-M   'P 1'
#
loop_
_entity.id
_entity.type
_entity.pdbx_description
1 polymer ?
#
loop_
_entity_poly.entity_id
_entity_poly.type
_entity_poly.pdbx_seq_one_letter_code
_entity_poly.pdbx_strand_id
1 'polypeptide(L)'
;MKNPWKNITIDNRIAECDIDYLSKYNRSSKNEFYLSTKDMPEPFIGCANAPILILLGSPGSVIDISGGLRMINQEALANLHNPQTINDFPFYPLKERLAKTAHSKWWNRVFRVLINDITISGLDETQVKKAISKTFFNLELYGYHSPITYKQFVKKDNLLPSTNFNIYLIKQAMKENKLILMPRARREWFNIVDGLSDYNNAVFVASNRGIEINKHTVSPRAYKIIVDKIKTANTI
;
A
#
# COMPACT_ATOMS: atom_id res chain seq x y z
N MET A 1 -18.94 2.20 -0.54
CA MET A 1 -18.54 3.58 -0.18
C MET A 1 -17.97 4.31 -1.40
N LYS A 2 -18.15 5.63 -1.55
CA LYS A 2 -17.55 6.42 -2.64
C LYS A 2 -16.06 6.66 -2.38
N ASN A 3 -15.22 6.51 -3.40
CA ASN A 3 -13.79 6.79 -3.33
C ASN A 3 -13.51 8.30 -3.18
N PRO A 4 -12.91 8.77 -2.06
CA PRO A 4 -12.61 10.19 -1.81
C PRO A 4 -11.61 10.81 -2.79
N TRP A 5 -10.70 10.01 -3.33
CA TRP A 5 -9.61 10.46 -4.20
C TRP A 5 -9.97 10.41 -5.70
N LYS A 6 -11.22 10.08 -6.05
CA LYS A 6 -11.65 9.89 -7.44
C LYS A 6 -11.49 11.13 -8.33
N ASN A 7 -11.56 12.33 -7.75
CA ASN A 7 -11.55 13.60 -8.49
C ASN A 7 -10.27 14.42 -8.27
N ILE A 8 -9.28 13.85 -7.60
CA ILE A 8 -7.98 14.49 -7.39
C ILE A 8 -7.27 14.69 -8.72
N THR A 9 -6.44 15.72 -8.81
CA THR A 9 -5.58 16.00 -9.98
C THR A 9 -4.16 16.30 -9.52
N ILE A 10 -3.24 16.45 -10.47
CA ILE A 10 -1.86 16.87 -10.17
C ILE A 10 -1.84 18.29 -9.56
N ASP A 11 -2.85 19.12 -9.82
CA ASP A 11 -2.93 20.48 -9.30
C ASP A 11 -3.77 20.56 -8.01
N ASN A 12 -4.69 19.61 -7.80
CA ASN A 12 -5.49 19.47 -6.58
C ASN A 12 -5.30 18.09 -5.96
N ARG A 13 -4.32 17.98 -5.06
CA ARG A 13 -3.80 16.73 -4.47
C ARG A 13 -4.51 16.32 -3.18
N ILE A 14 -5.53 17.04 -2.75
CA ILE A 14 -6.21 16.80 -1.47
C ILE A 14 -7.60 16.26 -1.75
N ALA A 15 -8.00 15.20 -1.05
CA ALA A 15 -9.38 14.74 -1.08
C ALA A 15 -10.27 15.81 -0.43
N GLU A 16 -11.38 16.16 -1.07
CA GLU A 16 -12.26 17.25 -0.62
C GLU A 16 -12.67 17.14 0.85
N CYS A 17 -12.96 15.91 1.30
CA CYS A 17 -13.33 15.63 2.68
C CYS A 17 -12.22 15.88 3.72
N ASP A 18 -10.96 16.00 3.29
CA ASP A 18 -9.81 16.17 4.18
C ASP A 18 -9.31 17.62 4.26
N ILE A 19 -9.84 18.54 3.46
CA ILE A 19 -9.32 19.92 3.34
C ILE A 19 -9.30 20.62 4.71
N ASP A 20 -10.44 20.67 5.40
CA ASP A 20 -10.55 21.34 6.70
C ASP A 20 -9.72 20.64 7.77
N TYR A 21 -9.71 19.31 7.73
CA TYR A 21 -8.93 18.49 8.65
C TYR A 21 -7.43 18.83 8.52
N LEU A 22 -6.89 18.75 7.30
CA LEU A 22 -5.47 18.99 7.03
C LEU A 22 -5.09 20.43 7.35
N SER A 23 -5.94 21.40 7.00
CA SER A 23 -5.73 22.82 7.34
C SER A 23 -5.60 23.03 8.85
N LYS A 24 -6.51 22.45 9.65
CA LYS A 24 -6.47 22.55 11.11
C LYS A 24 -5.29 21.79 11.71
N TYR A 25 -5.07 20.55 11.28
CA TYR A 25 -4.03 19.68 11.79
C TYR A 25 -2.63 20.27 11.53
N ASN A 26 -2.35 20.65 10.27
CA ASN A 26 -1.04 21.14 9.85
C ASN A 26 -0.66 22.51 10.46
N ARG A 27 -1.63 23.33 10.90
CA ARG A 27 -1.36 24.58 11.64
C ARG A 27 -0.67 24.36 12.98
N SER A 28 -0.87 23.18 13.59
CA SER A 28 -0.38 22.85 14.93
C SER A 28 0.62 21.69 14.94
N SER A 29 0.79 20.99 13.82
CA SER A 29 1.73 19.89 13.70
C SER A 29 3.18 20.39 13.64
N LYS A 30 4.09 19.68 14.31
CA LYS A 30 5.53 19.86 14.10
C LYS A 30 5.94 19.34 12.72
N ASN A 31 7.06 19.83 12.19
CA ASN A 31 7.57 19.48 10.85
C ASN A 31 7.61 17.97 10.57
N GLU A 32 7.98 17.14 11.55
CA GLU A 32 8.07 15.68 11.39
C GLU A 32 6.71 14.96 11.33
N PHE A 33 5.64 15.58 11.82
CA PHE A 33 4.26 15.06 11.80
C PHE A 33 3.38 15.77 10.77
N TYR A 34 3.96 16.67 9.98
CA TYR A 34 3.26 17.38 8.91
C TYR A 34 2.79 16.38 7.86
N LEU A 35 1.54 16.54 7.41
CA LEU A 35 0.97 15.79 6.30
C LEU A 35 1.08 16.61 5.03
N SER A 36 1.84 16.13 4.06
CA SER A 36 2.11 16.86 2.83
C SER A 36 0.85 17.09 2.03
N THR A 37 0.55 18.37 1.77
CA THR A 37 -0.46 18.81 0.80
C THR A 37 0.13 19.03 -0.59
N LYS A 38 1.46 18.90 -0.72
CA LYS A 38 2.20 19.10 -1.96
C LYS A 38 2.47 17.80 -2.70
N ASP A 39 2.58 16.67 -2.01
CA ASP A 39 2.81 15.37 -2.66
C ASP A 39 1.48 14.77 -3.15
N MET A 40 1.55 13.90 -4.16
CA MET A 40 0.38 13.11 -4.53
C MET A 40 0.03 12.19 -3.36
N PRO A 41 -1.25 12.07 -2.97
CA PRO A 41 -1.61 11.12 -1.93
C PRO A 41 -1.44 9.69 -2.44
N GLU A 42 -1.03 8.79 -1.56
CA GLU A 42 -0.83 7.36 -1.85
C GLU A 42 -1.51 6.52 -0.76
N PRO A 43 -2.85 6.61 -0.60
CA PRO A 43 -3.61 5.82 0.37
C PRO A 43 -3.60 4.32 0.07
N PHE A 44 -3.33 3.96 -1.18
CA PHE A 44 -3.23 2.59 -1.64
C PHE A 44 -2.41 2.47 -2.92
N ILE A 45 -1.91 1.26 -3.17
CA ILE A 45 -1.20 0.88 -4.39
C ILE A 45 -1.70 -0.48 -4.83
N GLY A 46 -2.09 -0.63 -6.10
CA GLY A 46 -2.52 -1.91 -6.66
C GLY A 46 -4.02 -1.99 -6.92
N CYS A 47 -4.53 -3.22 -7.05
CA CYS A 47 -5.94 -3.46 -7.30
C CYS A 47 -6.64 -3.99 -6.05
N ALA A 48 -7.72 -3.36 -5.60
CA ALA A 48 -8.49 -3.77 -4.43
C ALA A 48 -9.09 -5.18 -4.56
N ASN A 49 -9.22 -5.72 -5.78
CA ASN A 49 -9.62 -7.10 -6.02
C ASN A 49 -8.49 -8.12 -5.81
N ALA A 50 -7.24 -7.67 -5.61
CA ALA A 50 -6.10 -8.55 -5.41
C ALA A 50 -6.34 -9.48 -4.19
N PRO A 51 -5.88 -10.75 -4.26
CA PRO A 51 -6.15 -11.75 -3.21
C PRO A 51 -5.42 -11.50 -1.89
N ILE A 52 -4.40 -10.64 -1.88
CA ILE A 52 -3.58 -10.37 -0.70
C ILE A 52 -3.49 -8.87 -0.47
N LEU A 53 -3.84 -8.46 0.75
CA LEU A 53 -3.75 -7.07 1.21
C LEU A 53 -2.53 -6.88 2.10
N ILE A 54 -1.82 -5.77 1.94
CA ILE A 54 -0.72 -5.33 2.79
C ILE A 54 -1.17 -4.05 3.50
N LEU A 55 -1.02 -4.03 4.82
CA LEU A 55 -1.36 -2.88 5.66
C LEU A 55 -0.09 -2.20 6.18
N LEU A 56 0.07 -0.93 5.80
CA LEU A 56 1.19 -0.08 6.17
C LEU A 56 0.74 1.12 7.01
N GLY A 57 1.66 2.03 7.32
CA GLY A 57 1.43 3.18 8.19
C GLY A 57 1.10 4.43 7.37
N SER A 58 2.12 5.09 6.86
CA SER A 58 1.91 6.17 5.90
C SER A 58 3.02 6.20 4.85
N PRO A 59 2.75 6.79 3.68
CA PRO A 59 3.77 7.03 2.69
C PRO A 59 4.93 7.85 3.28
N GLY A 60 6.16 7.41 3.04
CA GLY A 60 7.34 8.20 3.37
C GLY A 60 7.56 9.33 2.40
N SER A 61 8.25 10.39 2.83
CA SER A 61 8.60 11.51 1.96
C SER A 61 9.28 11.02 0.67
N VAL A 62 8.73 11.37 -0.48
CA VAL A 62 9.30 11.03 -1.78
C VAL A 62 10.28 12.13 -2.17
N ILE A 63 11.55 11.94 -1.83
CA ILE A 63 12.63 12.71 -2.47
C ILE A 63 13.07 11.91 -3.70
N ASP A 64 12.42 12.14 -4.84
CA ASP A 64 12.85 11.54 -6.10
C ASP A 64 13.82 12.48 -6.86
N ILE A 65 15.11 12.35 -6.55
CA ILE A 65 16.21 13.09 -7.19
C ILE A 65 16.38 12.65 -8.67
N SER A 66 15.77 11.53 -9.08
CA SER A 66 15.97 10.94 -10.41
C SER A 66 15.08 11.52 -11.52
N GLY A 67 14.23 12.51 -11.22
CA GLY A 67 13.34 13.14 -12.20
C GLY A 67 12.12 12.30 -12.59
N GLY A 68 11.93 11.11 -11.98
CA GLY A 68 10.81 10.20 -12.23
C GLY A 68 9.48 10.61 -11.61
N LEU A 69 9.44 11.69 -10.82
CA LEU A 69 8.26 12.11 -10.05
C LEU A 69 7.01 12.30 -10.92
N ARG A 70 7.14 12.85 -12.13
CA ARG A 70 6.01 12.99 -13.06
C ARG A 70 5.40 11.64 -13.46
N MET A 71 6.26 10.64 -13.73
CA MET A 71 5.81 9.30 -14.12
C MET A 71 5.13 8.58 -12.96
N ILE A 72 5.66 8.73 -11.73
CA ILE A 72 5.05 8.19 -10.52
C ILE A 72 3.68 8.84 -10.30
N ASN A 73 3.59 10.17 -10.37
CA ASN A 73 2.33 10.90 -10.13
C ASN A 73 1.23 10.49 -11.12
N GLN A 74 1.58 10.21 -12.38
CA GLN A 74 0.63 9.70 -13.37
C GLN A 74 0.09 8.31 -13.01
N GLU A 75 0.95 7.41 -12.51
CA GLU A 75 0.55 6.06 -12.10
C GLU A 75 -0.27 6.08 -10.80
N ALA A 76 0.17 6.88 -9.83
CA ALA A 76 -0.56 7.11 -8.58
C ALA A 76 -1.96 7.67 -8.88
N LEU A 77 -2.06 8.69 -9.76
CA LEU A 77 -3.34 9.28 -10.15
C LEU A 77 -4.27 8.26 -10.83
N ALA A 78 -3.74 7.48 -11.77
CA ALA A 78 -4.51 6.44 -12.44
C ALA A 78 -5.03 5.39 -11.45
N ASN A 79 -4.21 5.02 -10.46
CA ASN A 79 -4.60 4.07 -9.42
C ASN A 79 -5.64 4.66 -8.45
N LEU A 80 -5.45 5.90 -8.00
CA LEU A 80 -6.39 6.65 -7.16
C LEU A 80 -7.77 6.73 -7.77
N HIS A 81 -7.87 7.00 -9.07
CA HIS A 81 -9.17 7.12 -9.74
C HIS A 81 -9.87 5.78 -9.89
N ASN A 82 -9.11 4.69 -10.10
CA ASN A 82 -9.65 3.39 -10.45
C ASN A 82 -8.97 2.24 -9.67
N PRO A 83 -9.17 2.15 -8.34
CA PRO A 83 -8.52 1.13 -7.51
C PRO A 83 -9.00 -0.30 -7.79
N GLN A 84 -10.01 -0.49 -8.64
CA GLN A 84 -10.55 -1.80 -9.01
C GLN A 84 -10.02 -2.30 -10.37
N THR A 85 -9.31 -1.45 -11.11
CA THR A 85 -8.85 -1.78 -12.45
C THR A 85 -7.71 -2.79 -12.41
N ILE A 86 -7.88 -3.89 -13.12
CA ILE A 86 -6.82 -4.85 -13.40
C ILE A 86 -6.19 -4.43 -14.73
N ASN A 87 -5.05 -3.76 -14.66
CA ASN A 87 -4.17 -3.56 -15.82
C ASN A 87 -3.00 -4.56 -15.76
N ASP A 88 -2.02 -4.45 -16.65
CA ASP A 88 -0.88 -5.38 -16.68
C ASP A 88 -0.05 -5.38 -15.39
N PHE A 89 0.11 -4.21 -14.75
CA PHE A 89 0.86 -4.03 -13.51
C PHE A 89 0.09 -3.11 -12.55
N PRO A 90 -0.98 -3.61 -11.88
CA PRO A 90 -1.81 -2.75 -11.06
C PRO A 90 -1.02 -2.21 -9.88
N PHE A 91 -0.13 -3.03 -9.31
CA PHE A 91 0.92 -2.58 -8.41
C PHE A 91 2.04 -1.87 -9.21
N TYR A 92 1.76 -0.64 -9.63
CA TYR A 92 2.60 0.13 -10.55
C TYR A 92 4.07 0.30 -10.17
N PRO A 93 4.51 0.27 -8.88
CA PRO A 93 5.92 0.41 -8.55
C PRO A 93 6.81 -0.69 -9.14
N LEU A 94 6.23 -1.84 -9.53
CA LEU A 94 6.94 -2.94 -10.18
C LEU A 94 7.08 -2.78 -11.70
N LYS A 95 6.54 -1.71 -12.30
CA LYS A 95 6.73 -1.42 -13.73
C LYS A 95 8.19 -1.09 -14.03
N GLU A 96 8.74 -1.71 -15.08
CA GLU A 96 10.14 -1.53 -15.48
C GLU A 96 10.50 -0.06 -15.74
N ARG A 97 9.58 0.70 -16.35
CA ARG A 97 9.77 2.14 -16.60
C ARG A 97 9.99 2.98 -15.34
N LEU A 98 9.63 2.46 -14.15
CA LEU A 98 9.81 3.12 -12.87
C LEU A 98 11.03 2.60 -12.10
N ALA A 99 11.75 1.58 -12.58
CA ALA A 99 12.80 0.85 -11.85
C ALA A 99 13.86 1.74 -11.19
N LYS A 100 14.16 2.91 -11.77
CA LYS A 100 15.18 3.85 -11.27
C LYS A 100 14.70 4.74 -10.13
N THR A 101 13.38 4.87 -9.95
CA THR A 101 12.77 5.72 -8.91
C THR A 101 12.99 5.16 -7.52
N ALA A 102 13.09 6.03 -6.51
CA ALA A 102 13.20 5.62 -5.11
C ALA A 102 12.01 4.75 -4.67
N HIS A 103 10.81 5.10 -5.15
CA HIS A 103 9.57 4.40 -4.86
C HIS A 103 9.59 2.95 -5.39
N SER A 104 9.97 2.76 -6.66
CA SER A 104 10.12 1.42 -7.25
C SER A 104 11.23 0.61 -6.59
N LYS A 105 12.39 1.22 -6.29
CA LYS A 105 13.50 0.54 -5.60
C LYS A 105 13.07 0.00 -4.23
N TRP A 106 12.28 0.78 -3.50
CA TRP A 106 11.78 0.34 -2.19
C TRP A 106 10.88 -0.88 -2.32
N TRP A 107 9.87 -0.86 -3.20
CA TRP A 107 8.98 -2.00 -3.40
C TRP A 107 9.68 -3.22 -3.99
N ASN A 108 10.63 -3.04 -4.90
CA ASN A 108 11.47 -4.15 -5.40
C ASN A 108 12.27 -4.79 -4.25
N ARG A 109 12.76 -4.01 -3.29
CA ARG A 109 13.41 -4.57 -2.07
C ARG A 109 12.42 -5.37 -1.22
N VAL A 110 11.18 -4.89 -1.03
CA VAL A 110 10.13 -5.60 -0.27
C VAL A 110 9.90 -7.00 -0.83
N PHE A 111 9.83 -7.11 -2.16
CA PHE A 111 9.53 -8.36 -2.85
C PHE A 111 10.77 -9.15 -3.30
N ARG A 112 11.98 -8.63 -3.10
CA ARG A 112 13.24 -9.20 -3.66
C ARG A 112 13.39 -10.70 -3.41
N VAL A 113 13.24 -11.13 -2.15
CA VAL A 113 13.44 -12.55 -1.79
C VAL A 113 12.33 -13.41 -2.41
N LEU A 114 11.09 -12.93 -2.40
CA LEU A 114 9.95 -13.62 -3.02
C LEU A 114 10.12 -13.77 -4.53
N ILE A 115 10.60 -12.71 -5.20
CA ILE A 115 10.93 -12.75 -6.63
C ILE A 115 11.99 -13.83 -6.87
N ASN A 116 13.10 -13.79 -6.13
CA ASN A 116 14.20 -14.75 -6.29
C ASN A 116 13.74 -16.19 -6.05
N ASP A 117 13.01 -16.46 -4.97
CA ASP A 117 12.52 -17.80 -4.62
C ASP A 117 11.65 -18.40 -5.74
N ILE A 118 10.84 -17.57 -6.42
CA ILE A 118 9.96 -18.01 -7.49
C ILE A 118 10.71 -18.12 -8.84
N THR A 119 11.60 -17.18 -9.16
CA THR A 119 12.40 -17.21 -10.40
C THR A 119 13.32 -18.44 -10.43
N ILE A 120 13.92 -18.84 -9.29
CA ILE A 120 14.72 -20.08 -9.17
C ILE A 120 13.89 -21.33 -9.55
N SER A 121 12.57 -21.26 -9.42
CA SER A 121 11.65 -22.33 -9.83
C SER A 121 11.36 -22.35 -11.35
N GLY A 122 12.08 -21.56 -12.16
CA GLY A 122 12.04 -21.59 -13.62
C GLY A 122 11.19 -20.52 -14.31
N LEU A 123 10.66 -19.54 -13.58
CA LEU A 123 9.86 -18.44 -14.14
C LEU A 123 10.72 -17.22 -14.45
N ASP A 124 10.42 -16.51 -15.53
CA ASP A 124 11.08 -15.24 -15.87
C ASP A 124 10.76 -14.15 -14.83
N GLU A 125 11.75 -13.33 -14.47
CA GLU A 125 11.59 -12.29 -13.44
C GLU A 125 10.48 -11.29 -13.78
N THR A 126 10.32 -10.93 -15.05
CA THR A 126 9.28 -9.99 -15.49
C THR A 126 7.89 -10.59 -15.30
N GLN A 127 7.72 -11.88 -15.62
CA GLN A 127 6.48 -12.62 -15.37
C GLN A 127 6.18 -12.69 -13.88
N VAL A 128 7.18 -13.00 -13.05
CA VAL A 128 7.03 -13.04 -11.58
C VAL A 128 6.61 -11.67 -11.04
N LYS A 129 7.26 -10.56 -11.46
CA LYS A 129 6.87 -9.20 -11.07
C LYS A 129 5.44 -8.87 -11.51
N LYS A 130 5.05 -9.27 -12.72
CA LYS A 130 3.68 -9.09 -13.23
C LYS A 130 2.66 -9.83 -12.34
N ALA A 131 2.91 -11.10 -12.01
CA ALA A 131 2.02 -11.85 -11.13
C ALA A 131 1.98 -11.28 -9.70
N ILE A 132 3.12 -10.87 -9.13
CA ILE A 132 3.15 -10.16 -7.84
C ILE A 132 2.28 -8.91 -7.91
N SER A 133 2.38 -8.13 -8.99
CA SER A 133 1.61 -6.89 -9.14
C SER A 133 0.09 -7.10 -9.19
N LYS A 134 -0.37 -8.27 -9.64
CA LYS A 134 -1.78 -8.70 -9.62
C LYS A 134 -2.21 -9.34 -8.28
N THR A 135 -1.24 -9.80 -7.49
CA THR A 135 -1.48 -10.56 -6.26
C THR A 135 -1.64 -9.67 -5.03
N PHE A 136 -0.91 -8.55 -4.99
CA PHE A 136 -0.88 -7.67 -3.83
C PHE A 136 -1.65 -6.36 -4.04
N PHE A 137 -2.23 -5.88 -2.96
CA PHE A 137 -2.79 -4.54 -2.81
C PHE A 137 -2.27 -3.93 -1.52
N ASN A 138 -1.75 -2.71 -1.56
CA ASN A 138 -1.26 -1.99 -0.38
C ASN A 138 -2.31 -0.98 0.08
N LEU A 139 -2.51 -0.84 1.40
CA LEU A 139 -3.26 0.25 2.02
C LEU A 139 -2.40 0.91 3.10
N GLU A 140 -2.42 2.24 3.09
CA GLU A 140 -1.80 3.08 4.11
C GLU A 140 -2.85 3.55 5.13
N LEU A 141 -2.44 3.71 6.38
CA LEU A 141 -3.30 4.24 7.46
C LEU A 141 -3.70 5.69 7.14
N TYR A 142 -2.77 6.45 6.58
CA TYR A 142 -2.97 7.80 6.05
C TYR A 142 -2.50 7.86 4.61
N GLY A 143 -3.31 8.45 3.74
CA GLY A 143 -2.94 8.60 2.33
C GLY A 143 -1.96 9.73 2.04
N TYR A 144 -1.54 10.53 3.02
CA TYR A 144 -0.66 11.67 2.79
C TYR A 144 0.76 11.40 3.31
N HIS A 145 1.75 11.90 2.57
CA HIS A 145 3.15 11.72 2.90
C HIS A 145 3.52 12.46 4.19
N SER A 146 4.38 11.84 4.99
CA SER A 146 4.96 12.45 6.19
C SER A 146 6.39 11.96 6.41
N PRO A 147 7.27 12.75 7.05
CA PRO A 147 8.60 12.27 7.45
C PRO A 147 8.54 11.03 8.36
N ILE A 148 7.48 10.90 9.16
CA ILE A 148 7.23 9.72 10.00
C ILE A 148 6.24 8.78 9.32
N THR A 149 6.61 7.51 9.18
CA THR A 149 5.89 6.51 8.36
C THR A 149 5.32 5.33 9.14
N TYR A 150 5.68 5.20 10.41
CA TYR A 150 5.52 3.96 11.17
C TYR A 150 4.81 4.14 12.52
N LYS A 151 4.42 5.36 12.88
CA LYS A 151 3.78 5.68 14.16
C LYS A 151 2.45 6.37 13.93
N GLN A 152 1.42 5.99 14.68
CA GLN A 152 0.20 6.78 14.78
C GLN A 152 0.52 8.15 15.40
N PHE A 153 0.30 9.21 14.64
CA PHE A 153 0.29 10.56 15.18
C PHE A 153 -1.06 11.26 14.98
N VAL A 154 -1.93 10.70 14.13
CA VAL A 154 -3.34 11.09 14.03
C VAL A 154 -4.17 10.23 14.99
N LYS A 155 -4.91 10.86 15.91
CA LYS A 155 -5.67 10.16 16.96
C LYS A 155 -6.90 9.46 16.37
N LYS A 156 -7.32 8.35 16.98
CA LYS A 156 -8.53 7.59 16.60
C LYS A 156 -9.79 8.46 16.52
N ASP A 157 -10.00 9.33 17.51
CA ASP A 157 -11.19 10.21 17.56
C ASP A 157 -11.11 11.40 16.60
N ASN A 158 -10.04 11.47 15.83
CA ASN A 158 -9.75 12.56 14.92
C ASN A 158 -8.99 12.00 13.70
N LEU A 159 -9.49 10.93 13.08
CA LEU A 159 -8.93 10.39 11.84
C LEU A 159 -9.19 11.34 10.67
N LEU A 160 -8.36 11.24 9.62
CA LEU A 160 -8.69 11.83 8.32
C LEU A 160 -10.00 11.22 7.81
N PRO A 161 -10.98 12.04 7.38
CA PRO A 161 -12.24 11.53 6.86
C PRO A 161 -12.07 10.50 5.73
N SER A 162 -11.08 10.69 4.86
CA SER A 162 -10.77 9.76 3.77
C SER A 162 -10.29 8.37 4.23
N THR A 163 -9.70 8.24 5.43
CA THR A 163 -9.29 6.96 6.00
C THR A 163 -10.46 5.98 6.11
N ASN A 164 -11.70 6.46 6.23
CA ASN A 164 -12.90 5.62 6.22
C ASN A 164 -13.04 4.77 4.94
N PHE A 165 -12.55 5.26 3.80
CA PHE A 165 -12.55 4.46 2.57
C PHE A 165 -11.56 3.30 2.63
N ASN A 166 -10.38 3.51 3.22
CA ASN A 166 -9.41 2.44 3.44
C ASN A 166 -9.97 1.39 4.42
N ILE A 167 -10.62 1.82 5.51
CA ILE A 167 -11.32 0.92 6.44
C ILE A 167 -12.38 0.10 5.70
N TYR A 168 -13.18 0.74 4.83
CA TYR A 168 -14.16 0.04 4.00
C TYR A 168 -13.51 -1.03 3.11
N LEU A 169 -12.39 -0.73 2.45
CA LEU A 169 -11.66 -1.71 1.62
C LEU A 169 -11.14 -2.89 2.44
N ILE A 170 -10.66 -2.67 3.67
CA ILE A 170 -10.23 -3.74 4.58
C ILE A 170 -11.41 -4.62 4.97
N LYS A 171 -12.55 -4.03 5.36
CA LYS A 171 -13.77 -4.78 5.72
C LYS A 171 -14.28 -5.62 4.52
N GLN A 172 -14.17 -5.11 3.30
CA GLN A 172 -14.48 -5.89 2.09
C GLN A 172 -13.50 -7.05 1.91
N ALA A 173 -12.20 -6.83 2.10
CA ALA A 173 -11.21 -7.90 2.02
C ALA A 173 -11.44 -9.00 3.07
N MET A 174 -11.83 -8.63 4.29
CA MET A 174 -12.22 -9.57 5.35
C MET A 174 -13.47 -10.37 4.96
N LYS A 175 -14.49 -9.72 4.39
CA LYS A 175 -15.71 -10.38 3.89
C LYS A 175 -15.40 -11.38 2.78
N GLU A 176 -14.43 -11.07 1.93
CA GLU A 176 -13.95 -11.93 0.83
C GLU A 176 -12.92 -12.98 1.29
N ASN A 177 -12.66 -13.08 2.59
CA ASN A 177 -11.72 -14.02 3.19
C ASN A 177 -10.28 -13.90 2.65
N LYS A 178 -9.85 -12.69 2.24
CA LYS A 178 -8.51 -12.42 1.72
C LYS A 178 -7.43 -12.55 2.79
N LEU A 179 -6.21 -12.86 2.38
CA LEU A 179 -5.04 -12.82 3.28
C LEU A 179 -4.66 -11.36 3.53
N ILE A 180 -4.50 -10.98 4.80
CA ILE A 180 -4.09 -9.62 5.19
C ILE A 180 -2.73 -9.71 5.87
N LEU A 181 -1.72 -9.04 5.31
CA LEU A 181 -0.38 -8.93 5.86
C LEU A 181 -0.23 -7.59 6.59
N MET A 182 0.24 -7.62 7.84
CA MET A 182 0.46 -6.41 8.66
C MET A 182 1.94 -6.27 9.04
N PRO A 183 2.78 -5.71 8.15
CA PRO A 183 4.17 -5.37 8.47
C PRO A 183 4.33 -4.12 9.32
N ARG A 184 3.39 -3.17 9.31
CA ARG A 184 3.45 -1.92 10.09
C ARG A 184 2.08 -1.56 10.65
N ALA A 185 2.08 -0.61 11.60
CA ALA A 185 0.88 0.01 12.15
C ALA A 185 -0.17 -0.99 12.69
N ARG A 186 0.27 -2.14 13.20
CA ARG A 186 -0.63 -3.24 13.60
C ARG A 186 -1.66 -2.80 14.65
N ARG A 187 -1.18 -2.13 15.70
CA ARG A 187 -2.05 -1.71 16.82
C ARG A 187 -3.03 -0.65 16.34
N GLU A 188 -2.58 0.23 15.46
CA GLU A 188 -3.35 1.29 14.86
C GLU A 188 -4.48 0.76 14.00
N TRP A 189 -4.19 -0.21 13.12
CA TRP A 189 -5.21 -0.87 12.32
C TRP A 189 -6.24 -1.61 13.17
N PHE A 190 -5.82 -2.34 14.20
CA PHE A 190 -6.74 -2.99 15.14
C PHE A 190 -7.64 -2.00 15.87
N ASN A 191 -7.13 -0.81 16.19
CA ASN A 191 -7.90 0.20 16.88
C ASN A 191 -9.01 0.83 16.03
N ILE A 192 -8.89 0.81 14.69
CA ILE A 192 -9.81 1.52 13.78
C ILE A 192 -10.63 0.59 12.87
N VAL A 193 -10.25 -0.69 12.74
CA VAL A 193 -10.96 -1.68 11.93
C VAL A 193 -11.58 -2.74 12.84
N ASP A 194 -12.88 -2.64 13.07
CA ASP A 194 -13.61 -3.61 13.89
C ASP A 194 -13.45 -5.04 13.34
N GLY A 195 -13.16 -5.98 14.25
CA GLY A 195 -13.01 -7.40 13.95
C GLY A 195 -11.68 -7.79 13.30
N LEU A 196 -10.79 -6.83 12.97
CA LEU A 196 -9.50 -7.14 12.36
C LEU A 196 -8.56 -7.89 13.32
N SER A 197 -8.65 -7.62 14.63
CA SER A 197 -7.88 -8.30 15.68
C SER A 197 -8.14 -9.80 15.75
N ASP A 198 -9.37 -10.21 15.45
CA ASP A 198 -9.86 -11.58 15.55
C ASP A 198 -9.98 -12.26 14.18
N TYR A 199 -9.51 -11.60 13.13
CA TYR A 199 -9.60 -12.10 11.76
C TYR A 199 -8.57 -13.21 11.51
N ASN A 200 -9.04 -14.42 11.27
CA ASN A 200 -8.20 -15.63 11.12
C ASN A 200 -7.14 -15.55 10.02
N ASN A 201 -7.37 -14.76 8.96
CA ASN A 201 -6.43 -14.60 7.85
C ASN A 201 -5.62 -13.30 7.93
N ALA A 202 -5.54 -12.68 9.12
CA ALA A 202 -4.61 -11.60 9.40
C ALA A 202 -3.27 -12.17 9.89
N VAL A 203 -2.18 -11.85 9.20
CA VAL A 203 -0.84 -12.38 9.47
C VAL A 203 0.12 -11.24 9.74
N PHE A 204 0.89 -11.37 10.82
CA PHE A 204 1.95 -10.44 11.14
C PHE A 204 3.19 -10.77 10.32
N VAL A 205 3.80 -9.74 9.75
CA VAL A 205 5.12 -9.86 9.15
C VAL A 205 6.14 -9.60 10.26
N ALA A 206 6.68 -10.67 10.83
CA ALA A 206 7.64 -10.61 11.91
C ALA A 206 8.94 -10.03 11.38
N SER A 207 9.35 -8.87 11.89
CA SER A 207 10.62 -8.31 11.45
C SER A 207 11.19 -7.27 12.40
N ASN A 208 12.33 -7.64 12.97
CA ASN A 208 13.29 -6.72 13.56
C ASN A 208 14.15 -6.03 12.46
N ARG A 209 13.90 -6.32 11.17
CA ARG A 209 14.82 -6.10 10.02
C ARG A 209 14.21 -5.38 8.80
N GLY A 210 12.96 -4.91 8.85
CA GLY A 210 12.27 -4.30 7.68
C GLY A 210 10.87 -4.86 7.39
N ILE A 211 10.36 -4.72 6.17
CA ILE A 211 9.00 -5.17 5.78
C ILE A 211 9.02 -6.21 4.64
N GLU A 212 10.18 -6.82 4.38
CA GLU A 212 10.36 -7.75 3.28
C GLU A 212 9.44 -8.97 3.45
N ILE A 213 8.79 -9.40 2.37
CA ILE A 213 7.88 -10.55 2.38
C ILE A 213 8.65 -11.78 1.96
N ASN A 214 8.95 -12.69 2.90
CA ASN A 214 9.71 -13.90 2.65
C ASN A 214 9.42 -15.01 3.68
N LYS A 215 9.95 -16.21 3.44
CA LYS A 215 9.72 -17.40 4.29
C LYS A 215 10.18 -17.28 5.75
N HIS A 216 10.97 -16.24 6.08
CA HIS A 216 11.45 -15.97 7.43
C HIS A 216 10.67 -14.85 8.14
N THR A 217 9.96 -14.01 7.38
CA THR A 217 9.20 -12.87 7.93
C THR A 217 7.70 -13.11 7.98
N VAL A 218 7.17 -14.08 7.23
CA VAL A 218 5.78 -14.54 7.34
C VAL A 218 5.72 -16.01 7.76
N SER A 219 4.62 -16.43 8.37
CA SER A 219 4.44 -17.83 8.78
C SER A 219 4.52 -18.78 7.56
N PRO A 220 5.00 -20.03 7.73
CA PRO A 220 5.10 -21.00 6.62
C PRO A 220 3.77 -21.20 5.87
N ARG A 221 2.65 -21.23 6.60
CA ARG A 221 1.30 -21.32 6.02
C ARG A 221 0.99 -20.10 5.13
N ALA A 222 1.25 -18.90 5.62
CA ALA A 222 1.00 -17.67 4.86
C ALA A 222 1.91 -17.56 3.64
N TYR A 223 3.19 -17.91 3.79
CA TYR A 223 4.14 -17.92 2.68
C TYR A 223 3.72 -18.87 1.55
N LYS A 224 3.25 -20.09 1.91
CA LYS A 224 2.70 -21.02 0.93
C LYS A 224 1.51 -20.43 0.17
N ILE A 225 0.55 -19.82 0.88
CA ILE A 225 -0.60 -19.15 0.25
C ILE A 225 -0.15 -18.05 -0.72
N ILE A 226 0.83 -17.23 -0.32
CA ILE A 226 1.39 -16.17 -1.17
C ILE A 226 1.95 -16.75 -2.46
N VAL A 227 2.83 -17.76 -2.38
CA VAL A 227 3.45 -18.38 -3.54
C VAL A 227 2.41 -19.02 -4.45
N ASP A 228 1.43 -19.74 -3.89
CA ASP A 228 0.36 -20.38 -4.67
C ASP A 228 -0.48 -19.36 -5.43
N LYS A 229 -0.80 -18.20 -4.82
CA LYS A 229 -1.52 -17.10 -5.49
C LYS A 229 -0.71 -16.49 -6.62
N ILE A 230 0.59 -16.27 -6.44
CA ILE A 230 1.46 -15.73 -7.49
C ILE A 230 1.57 -16.70 -8.67
N LYS A 231 1.74 -18.00 -8.40
CA LYS A 231 1.79 -19.03 -9.44
C LYS A 231 0.48 -19.08 -10.24
N THR A 232 -0.67 -19.02 -9.55
CA THR A 232 -1.99 -19.00 -10.21
C THR A 232 -2.17 -17.75 -11.09
N ALA A 233 -1.66 -16.60 -10.65
CA ALA A 233 -1.74 -15.34 -11.42
C ALA A 233 -0.86 -15.33 -12.69
N ASN A 234 0.10 -16.26 -12.81
CA ASN A 234 0.94 -16.46 -14.00
C ASN A 234 0.33 -17.42 -15.02
N THR A 235 -0.68 -18.23 -14.64
CA THR A 235 -1.33 -19.21 -15.53
C THR A 235 -2.45 -18.58 -16.38
N ILE A 236 -2.73 -17.28 -16.19
CA ILE A 236 -3.75 -16.49 -16.89
C ILE A 236 -3.07 -15.35 -17.65
#